data_AF-A0A1Q3D3Y9-F1
#
_entry.id   AF-A0A1Q3D3Y9-F1
#
_cell.length_a   1.000
_cell.length_b   1.000
_cell.length_c   1.000
_cell.angle_alpha   90.00
_cell.angle_beta   90.00
_cell.angle_gamma   90.00
#
_symmetry.space_group_name_H-M   'P 1'
#
loop_
_entity.id
_entity.type
_entity.pdbx_description
1 polymer ?
#
loop_
_entity_poly.entity_id
_entity_poly.type
_entity_poly.pdbx_seq_one_letter_code
_entity_poly.pdbx_strand_id
1 'polypeptide(L)'
;MQAEAKINRGPHDDLESYLEAIDQLRSSILFFSNKKGFKSSDGVLNQANTLLARAISNLEEEFKQLLSSYSKPVDPDRLFECLPNSMRPSMGSPGHQGDTGGKNHNHSEQQNSSVDTASFTLPTLIPPRVLPLLHDLALQMVQAGSQQQILKIYRDTRSPVLEESLRKLGVEKLSKDDVQRMQWEVLEAKIGNWIHFMRIAVKLLFAGERRVCDQIFENYDSIRDQCFAEVTASSVSVLLSFGDAIAKSKRSPEKLFVLLDMYEIMRELHAEIETIFIGKACTEVKESALGLTKRLAQTAQETFGDFEEAVEKDATKTAVLDGTVHPLTSYVINYVKFLFE
;
A
#
# COMPACT_ATOMS: atom_id res chain seq x y z
N MET A 1 35.62 -7.57 -29.49
CA MET A 1 35.55 -6.31 -30.27
C MET A 1 34.11 -5.84 -30.55
N GLN A 2 33.18 -6.63 -31.12
CA GLN A 2 31.79 -6.14 -31.32
C GLN A 2 30.98 -6.01 -30.01
N ALA A 3 30.97 -7.04 -29.14
CA ALA A 3 30.29 -6.97 -27.85
C ALA A 3 30.88 -5.89 -26.92
N GLU A 4 32.19 -5.68 -26.97
CA GLU A 4 32.89 -4.64 -26.21
C GLU A 4 32.50 -3.22 -26.65
N ALA A 5 32.33 -2.98 -27.95
CA ALA A 5 31.83 -1.71 -28.45
C ALA A 5 30.40 -1.42 -28.00
N LYS A 6 29.52 -2.43 -28.00
CA LYS A 6 28.14 -2.32 -27.50
C LYS A 6 28.12 -2.05 -25.98
N ILE A 7 28.94 -2.77 -25.20
CA ILE A 7 29.03 -2.57 -23.75
C ILE A 7 29.56 -1.17 -23.38
N ASN A 8 30.47 -0.62 -24.18
CA ASN A 8 31.01 0.73 -23.96
C ASN A 8 30.02 1.85 -24.32
N ARG A 9 29.04 1.61 -25.22
CA ARG A 9 27.98 2.59 -25.53
C ARG A 9 26.96 2.71 -24.40
N GLY A 10 26.75 1.62 -23.64
CA GLY A 10 25.82 1.59 -22.53
C GLY A 10 24.40 1.16 -22.93
N PRO A 11 23.55 0.80 -21.94
CA PRO A 11 22.20 0.30 -22.17
C PRO A 11 21.20 1.37 -22.62
N HIS A 12 21.55 2.65 -22.48
CA HIS A 12 20.65 3.78 -22.76
C HIS A 12 20.34 3.98 -24.26
N ASP A 13 21.30 3.72 -25.15
CA ASP A 13 21.15 3.94 -26.59
C ASP A 13 20.34 2.83 -27.27
N ASP A 14 20.65 1.56 -26.95
CA ASP A 14 20.03 0.38 -27.54
C ASP A 14 20.08 -0.77 -26.51
N LEU A 15 19.04 -0.85 -25.69
CA LEU A 15 18.93 -1.84 -24.63
C LEU A 15 18.99 -3.27 -25.19
N GLU A 16 18.26 -3.56 -26.28
CA GLU A 16 18.19 -4.89 -26.87
C GLU A 16 19.57 -5.37 -27.32
N SER A 17 20.29 -4.55 -28.10
CA SER A 17 21.67 -4.85 -28.49
C SER A 17 22.60 -5.01 -27.30
N TYR A 18 22.39 -4.24 -26.23
CA TYR A 18 23.21 -4.30 -25.03
C TYR A 18 23.02 -5.61 -24.28
N LEU A 19 21.77 -6.06 -24.13
CA LEU A 19 21.44 -7.34 -23.50
C LEU A 19 21.99 -8.52 -24.31
N GLU A 20 21.84 -8.49 -25.64
CA GLU A 20 22.45 -9.49 -26.52
C GLU A 20 23.98 -9.57 -26.35
N ALA A 21 24.65 -8.42 -26.21
CA ALA A 21 26.09 -8.37 -26.02
C ALA A 21 26.51 -9.02 -24.69
N ILE A 22 25.71 -8.88 -23.64
CA ILE A 22 25.92 -9.54 -22.35
C ILE A 22 25.78 -11.06 -22.48
N ASP A 23 24.74 -11.54 -23.16
CA ASP A 23 24.52 -12.97 -23.35
C ASP A 23 25.61 -13.63 -24.23
N GLN A 24 26.08 -12.91 -25.25
CA GLN A 24 27.26 -13.32 -26.03
C GLN A 24 28.52 -13.39 -25.16
N LEU A 25 28.71 -12.43 -24.24
CA LEU A 25 29.86 -12.39 -23.35
C LEU A 25 29.82 -13.55 -22.34
N ARG A 26 28.66 -13.83 -21.75
CA ARG A 26 28.45 -15.00 -20.87
C ARG A 26 28.72 -16.32 -21.59
N SER A 27 28.18 -16.48 -22.79
CA SER A 27 28.39 -17.67 -23.62
C SER A 27 29.88 -17.86 -23.96
N SER A 28 30.57 -16.77 -24.27
CA SER A 28 32.02 -16.78 -24.53
C SER A 28 32.81 -17.20 -23.30
N ILE A 29 32.50 -16.64 -22.12
CA ILE A 29 33.14 -16.99 -20.85
C ILE A 29 32.95 -18.49 -20.56
N LEU A 30 31.72 -19.00 -20.65
CA LEU A 30 31.41 -20.43 -20.44
C LEU A 30 32.20 -21.34 -21.40
N PHE A 31 32.29 -20.98 -22.68
CA PHE A 31 33.04 -21.74 -23.67
C PHE A 31 34.54 -21.83 -23.34
N PHE A 32 35.15 -20.69 -22.96
CA PHE A 32 36.57 -20.65 -22.63
C PHE A 32 36.87 -21.31 -21.27
N SER A 33 35.97 -21.19 -20.29
CA SER A 33 36.11 -21.86 -18.98
C SER A 33 36.05 -23.39 -19.08
N ASN A 34 35.24 -23.93 -19.99
CA ASN A 34 35.12 -25.39 -20.19
C ASN A 34 36.29 -26.00 -20.97
N LYS A 35 37.02 -25.22 -21.77
CA LYS A 35 38.18 -25.68 -22.54
C LYS A 35 39.50 -25.32 -21.85
N LYS A 36 39.81 -26.02 -20.74
CA LYS A 36 41.04 -25.87 -19.91
C LYS A 36 42.40 -26.08 -20.64
N GLY A 37 42.41 -26.22 -21.97
CA GLY A 37 43.62 -26.53 -22.76
C GLY A 37 44.40 -25.31 -23.28
N PHE A 38 43.87 -24.09 -23.17
CA PHE A 38 44.52 -22.90 -23.75
C PHE A 38 45.29 -22.07 -22.71
N LYS A 39 46.61 -22.19 -22.68
CA LYS A 39 47.53 -21.40 -21.81
C LYS A 39 47.47 -19.87 -22.03
N SER A 40 46.83 -19.40 -23.11
CA SER A 40 46.62 -17.97 -23.44
C SER A 40 45.21 -17.47 -23.07
N SER A 41 44.32 -18.33 -22.56
CA SER A 41 42.91 -17.99 -22.33
C SER A 41 42.66 -17.21 -21.05
N ASP A 42 43.55 -17.30 -20.05
CA ASP A 42 43.34 -16.67 -18.74
C ASP A 42 43.27 -15.13 -18.81
N GLY A 43 44.11 -14.50 -19.64
CA GLY A 43 44.08 -13.05 -19.84
C GLY A 43 42.78 -12.57 -20.50
N VAL A 44 42.31 -13.31 -21.51
CA VAL A 44 41.07 -13.01 -22.25
C VAL A 44 39.84 -13.28 -21.37
N LEU A 45 39.86 -14.35 -20.58
CA LEU A 45 38.83 -14.67 -19.60
C LEU A 45 38.72 -13.59 -18.52
N ASN A 46 39.86 -13.13 -17.99
CA ASN A 46 39.87 -12.04 -17.02
C ASN A 46 39.31 -10.74 -17.64
N GLN A 47 39.73 -10.38 -18.85
CA GLN A 47 39.19 -9.20 -19.54
C GLN A 47 37.68 -9.33 -19.80
N ALA A 48 37.20 -10.50 -20.23
CA ALA A 48 35.79 -10.76 -20.46
C ALA A 48 34.97 -10.69 -19.16
N ASN A 49 35.49 -11.23 -18.05
CA ASN A 49 34.87 -11.14 -16.73
C ASN A 49 34.82 -9.68 -16.23
N THR A 50 35.90 -8.91 -16.40
CA THR A 50 35.89 -7.47 -16.05
C THR A 50 34.90 -6.69 -16.91
N LEU A 51 34.79 -7.01 -18.19
CA LEU A 51 33.84 -6.38 -19.09
C LEU A 51 32.39 -6.75 -18.70
N LEU A 52 32.15 -8.00 -18.32
CA LEU A 52 30.84 -8.48 -17.88
C LEU A 52 30.42 -7.81 -16.56
N ALA A 53 31.33 -7.73 -15.59
CA ALA A 53 31.06 -7.05 -14.32
C ALA A 53 30.71 -5.57 -14.53
N ARG A 54 31.43 -4.88 -15.43
CA ARG A 54 31.11 -3.51 -15.82
C ARG A 54 29.75 -3.41 -16.50
N ALA A 55 29.42 -4.35 -17.38
CA ALA A 55 28.13 -4.36 -18.06
C ALA A 55 26.97 -4.54 -17.08
N ILE A 56 27.10 -5.45 -16.12
CA ILE A 56 26.11 -5.66 -15.06
C ILE A 56 25.96 -4.42 -14.18
N SER A 57 27.07 -3.76 -13.82
CA SER A 57 27.02 -2.50 -13.06
C SER A 57 26.30 -1.39 -13.83
N ASN A 58 26.46 -1.33 -15.16
CA ASN A 58 25.72 -0.38 -15.99
C ASN A 58 24.23 -0.73 -16.08
N LEU A 59 23.86 -2.02 -16.13
CA LEU A 59 22.46 -2.45 -16.05
C LEU A 59 21.81 -2.04 -14.72
N GLU A 60 22.54 -2.22 -13.62
CA GLU A 60 22.08 -1.82 -12.29
C GLU A 60 21.76 -0.33 -12.21
N GLU A 61 22.64 0.50 -12.78
CA GLU A 61 22.43 1.95 -12.83
C GLU A 61 21.27 2.34 -13.77
N GLU A 62 21.15 1.72 -14.95
CA GLU A 62 20.03 1.98 -15.87
C GLU A 62 18.69 1.59 -15.25
N PHE A 63 18.62 0.41 -14.62
CA PHE A 63 17.42 -0.04 -13.89
C PHE A 63 17.03 0.97 -12.82
N LYS A 64 18.00 1.44 -12.03
CA LYS A 64 17.79 2.47 -11.00
C LYS A 64 17.30 3.78 -11.60
N GLN A 65 17.93 4.28 -12.67
CA GLN A 65 17.57 5.54 -13.31
C GLN A 65 16.17 5.48 -13.92
N LEU A 66 15.86 4.40 -14.63
CA LEU A 66 14.56 4.17 -15.23
C LEU A 66 13.47 4.08 -14.15
N LEU A 67 13.69 3.28 -13.11
CA LEU A 67 12.75 3.13 -12.01
C LEU A 67 12.51 4.46 -11.27
N SER A 68 13.57 5.22 -11.03
CA SER A 68 13.49 6.52 -10.34
C SER A 68 12.76 7.57 -11.17
N SER A 69 12.98 7.60 -12.49
CA SER A 69 12.36 8.57 -13.39
C SER A 69 10.84 8.43 -13.50
N TYR A 70 10.34 7.21 -13.32
CA TYR A 70 8.92 6.88 -13.43
C TYR A 70 8.23 6.60 -12.09
N SER A 71 8.96 6.61 -10.97
CA SER A 71 8.38 6.49 -9.64
C SER A 71 8.05 7.87 -9.09
N LYS A 72 6.76 8.22 -9.11
CA LYS A 72 6.25 9.48 -8.56
C LYS A 72 5.19 9.22 -7.49
N PRO A 73 5.16 10.01 -6.40
CA PRO A 73 4.09 9.89 -5.42
C PRO A 73 2.74 10.14 -6.08
N VAL A 74 1.74 9.32 -5.75
CA VAL A 74 0.39 9.46 -6.29
C VAL A 74 -0.32 10.58 -5.56
N ASP A 75 -0.93 11.50 -6.30
CA ASP A 75 -1.70 12.59 -5.71
C ASP A 75 -3.07 12.08 -5.20
N PRO A 76 -3.58 12.63 -4.08
CA PRO A 76 -4.84 12.18 -3.47
C PRO A 76 -6.03 12.23 -4.41
N ASP A 77 -6.13 13.27 -5.24
CA ASP A 77 -7.23 13.44 -6.20
C ASP A 77 -7.33 12.25 -7.16
N ARG A 78 -6.18 11.75 -7.64
CA ARG A 78 -6.14 10.56 -8.51
C ARG A 78 -6.54 9.29 -7.76
N LEU A 79 -6.23 9.18 -6.47
CA LEU A 79 -6.67 8.06 -5.63
C LEU A 79 -8.18 8.12 -5.40
N PHE A 80 -8.74 9.31 -5.22
CA PHE A 80 -10.19 9.48 -5.08
C PHE A 80 -10.94 9.19 -6.38
N GLU A 81 -10.39 9.56 -7.55
CA GLU A 81 -10.93 9.13 -8.85
C GLU A 81 -10.97 7.60 -9.01
N CYS A 82 -10.07 6.88 -8.37
CA CYS A 82 -10.01 5.42 -8.40
C CYS A 82 -11.06 4.75 -7.49
N LEU A 83 -11.78 5.52 -6.65
CA LEU A 83 -12.82 5.01 -5.77
C LEU A 83 -14.18 4.90 -6.48
N PRO A 84 -15.05 3.95 -6.05
CA PRO A 84 -16.43 3.91 -6.49
C PRO A 84 -17.18 5.21 -6.16
N ASN A 85 -18.17 5.57 -6.99
CA ASN A 85 -18.92 6.83 -6.87
C ASN A 85 -19.52 7.06 -5.47
N SER A 86 -19.92 5.99 -4.76
CA SER A 86 -20.45 6.07 -3.39
C SER A 86 -19.42 6.45 -2.32
N MET A 87 -18.13 6.34 -2.61
CA MET A 87 -17.03 6.57 -1.64
C MET A 87 -16.18 7.79 -1.99
N ARG A 88 -16.49 8.50 -3.08
CA ARG A 88 -15.75 9.72 -3.44
C ARG A 88 -16.10 10.85 -2.47
N PRO A 89 -15.11 11.60 -1.96
CA PRO A 89 -15.39 12.84 -1.25
C PRO A 89 -16.22 13.74 -2.16
N SER A 90 -17.37 14.24 -1.68
CA SER A 90 -18.15 15.20 -2.46
C SER A 90 -17.32 16.48 -2.58
N MET A 91 -16.62 16.65 -3.71
CA MET A 91 -15.97 17.92 -4.01
C MET A 91 -17.09 18.94 -4.18
N GLY A 92 -17.26 19.78 -3.15
CA GLY A 92 -18.23 20.87 -3.17
C GLY A 92 -18.04 21.69 -4.43
N SER A 93 -18.96 21.57 -5.38
CA SER A 93 -19.06 22.54 -6.45
C SER A 93 -19.39 23.89 -5.81
N PRO A 94 -18.66 24.97 -6.12
CA PRO A 94 -19.04 26.30 -5.68
C PRO A 94 -20.43 26.58 -6.23
N GLY A 95 -21.38 26.85 -5.33
CA GLY A 95 -22.76 27.07 -5.69
C GLY A 95 -22.90 28.18 -6.72
N HIS A 96 -23.39 27.83 -7.90
CA HIS A 96 -24.10 28.77 -8.74
C HIS A 96 -25.58 28.70 -8.38
N GLN A 97 -26.01 29.64 -7.53
CA GLN A 97 -27.38 30.12 -7.54
C GLN A 97 -27.74 30.60 -8.95
N GLY A 98 -28.88 30.15 -9.45
CA GLY A 98 -29.44 30.53 -10.74
C GLY A 98 -30.79 29.87 -10.93
N ASP A 99 -31.75 30.27 -10.12
CA ASP A 99 -33.17 29.97 -10.30
C ASP A 99 -33.68 30.64 -11.58
N THR A 100 -34.29 29.89 -12.51
CA THR A 100 -35.49 30.27 -13.30
C THR A 100 -35.87 29.24 -14.38
N GLY A 101 -36.98 28.54 -14.11
CA GLY A 101 -38.06 28.04 -14.99
C GLY A 101 -37.88 27.71 -16.49
N GLY A 102 -38.34 26.49 -16.87
CA GLY A 102 -39.20 26.32 -18.05
C GLY A 102 -38.98 25.13 -19.01
N LYS A 103 -39.87 24.13 -18.89
CA LYS A 103 -40.49 23.25 -19.94
C LYS A 103 -39.67 22.24 -20.78
N ASN A 104 -39.98 20.97 -20.52
CA ASN A 104 -40.23 19.79 -21.40
C ASN A 104 -39.64 19.71 -22.82
N HIS A 105 -38.95 18.59 -23.10
CA HIS A 105 -39.28 17.67 -24.21
C HIS A 105 -38.77 16.23 -23.95
N ASN A 106 -39.56 15.26 -24.43
CA ASN A 106 -39.44 13.80 -24.28
C ASN A 106 -38.60 13.13 -25.39
N HIS A 107 -38.29 11.85 -25.15
CA HIS A 107 -37.70 10.78 -26.01
C HIS A 107 -36.16 10.71 -26.02
N SER A 108 -35.49 9.56 -25.83
CA SER A 108 -35.92 8.15 -25.73
C SER A 108 -34.76 7.30 -25.20
N GLU A 109 -35.09 6.32 -24.35
CA GLU A 109 -34.53 4.96 -24.30
C GLU A 109 -33.03 4.72 -24.57
N GLN A 110 -32.27 4.54 -23.49
CA GLN A 110 -31.36 3.38 -23.34
C GLN A 110 -31.00 3.22 -21.86
N GLN A 111 -31.92 2.64 -21.09
CA GLN A 111 -31.58 2.03 -19.81
C GLN A 111 -30.84 0.73 -20.11
N ASN A 112 -29.52 0.80 -20.20
CA ASN A 112 -28.69 -0.37 -19.96
C ASN A 112 -28.42 -0.39 -18.45
N SER A 113 -29.25 -1.14 -17.74
CA SER A 113 -29.04 -1.52 -16.34
C SER A 113 -27.81 -2.43 -16.27
N SER A 114 -26.61 -1.86 -16.32
CA SER A 114 -25.44 -2.53 -15.76
C SER A 114 -25.44 -2.26 -14.27
N VAL A 115 -25.66 -3.31 -13.50
CA VAL A 115 -25.36 -3.36 -12.08
C VAL A 115 -23.99 -2.72 -11.87
N ASP A 116 -23.95 -1.52 -11.29
CA ASP A 116 -22.71 -0.85 -10.89
C ASP A 116 -22.05 -1.72 -9.83
N THR A 117 -21.25 -2.67 -10.30
CA THR A 117 -20.26 -3.33 -9.46
C THR A 117 -19.33 -2.20 -9.07
N ALA A 118 -19.38 -1.77 -7.81
CA ALA A 118 -18.54 -0.72 -7.25
C ALA A 118 -17.06 -1.13 -7.36
N SER A 119 -16.47 -1.00 -8.54
CA SER A 119 -15.14 -1.52 -8.86
C SER A 119 -14.10 -0.46 -8.59
N PHE A 120 -13.16 -0.76 -7.70
CA PHE A 120 -11.94 0.01 -7.53
C PHE A 120 -11.13 -0.08 -8.83
N THR A 121 -10.69 1.07 -9.35
CA THR A 121 -9.81 1.10 -10.52
C THR A 121 -8.39 1.30 -10.03
N LEU A 122 -7.46 0.39 -10.34
CA LEU A 122 -6.09 0.51 -9.82
C LEU A 122 -5.36 1.72 -10.44
N PRO A 123 -4.68 2.56 -9.64
CA PRO A 123 -3.91 3.66 -10.16
C PRO A 123 -2.70 3.15 -10.96
N THR A 124 -2.38 3.82 -12.06
CA THR A 124 -1.15 3.57 -12.79
C THR A 124 0.04 4.15 -12.02
N LEU A 125 0.75 3.30 -11.26
CA LEU A 125 1.93 3.68 -10.48
C LEU A 125 3.20 3.83 -11.33
N ILE A 126 3.34 2.99 -12.35
CA ILE A 126 4.38 3.05 -13.37
C ILE A 126 3.70 2.91 -14.73
N PRO A 127 4.03 3.73 -15.74
CA PRO A 127 3.43 3.62 -17.06
C PRO A 127 3.65 2.22 -17.68
N PRO A 128 2.61 1.58 -18.26
CA PRO A 128 2.73 0.22 -18.80
C PRO A 128 3.84 0.05 -19.84
N ARG A 129 4.15 1.09 -20.61
CA ARG A 129 5.24 1.09 -21.60
C ARG A 129 6.64 0.90 -21.01
N VAL A 130 6.82 1.20 -19.72
CA VAL A 130 8.13 1.12 -19.03
C VAL A 130 8.31 -0.24 -18.35
N LEU A 131 7.21 -0.93 -18.03
CA LEU A 131 7.25 -2.21 -17.30
C LEU A 131 8.02 -3.32 -18.04
N PRO A 132 7.85 -3.52 -19.37
CA PRO A 132 8.66 -4.50 -20.11
C PRO A 132 10.15 -4.21 -20.04
N LEU A 133 10.54 -2.93 -20.18
CA LEU A 133 11.96 -2.54 -20.10
C LEU A 133 12.56 -2.82 -18.72
N LEU A 134 11.80 -2.51 -17.65
CA LEU A 134 12.21 -2.84 -16.27
C LEU A 134 12.28 -4.35 -16.05
N HIS A 135 11.37 -5.12 -16.64
CA HIS A 135 11.38 -6.59 -16.59
C HIS A 135 12.64 -7.16 -17.24
N ASP A 136 12.97 -6.73 -18.46
CA ASP A 136 14.13 -7.23 -19.20
C ASP A 136 15.45 -6.92 -18.46
N LEU A 137 15.57 -5.71 -17.91
CA LEU A 137 16.69 -5.31 -17.06
C LEU A 137 16.78 -6.17 -15.80
N ALA A 138 15.66 -6.35 -15.09
CA ALA A 138 15.61 -7.17 -13.88
C ALA A 138 15.99 -8.63 -14.17
N LEU A 139 15.47 -9.23 -15.24
CA LEU A 139 15.78 -10.59 -15.67
C LEU A 139 17.29 -10.78 -15.87
N GLN A 140 17.92 -9.82 -16.55
CA GLN A 140 19.36 -9.86 -16.81
C GLN A 140 20.20 -9.69 -15.55
N MET A 141 19.78 -8.84 -14.62
CA MET A 141 20.41 -8.68 -13.30
C MET A 141 20.22 -9.94 -12.43
N VAL A 142 19.07 -10.62 -12.49
CA VAL A 142 18.84 -11.88 -11.75
C VAL A 142 19.74 -12.99 -12.29
N GLN A 143 19.84 -13.12 -13.62
CA GLN A 143 20.74 -14.09 -14.27
C GLN A 143 22.22 -13.80 -13.98
N ALA A 144 22.58 -12.53 -13.73
CA ALA A 144 23.91 -12.14 -13.30
C ALA A 144 24.22 -12.48 -11.83
N GLY A 145 23.23 -12.92 -11.05
CA GLY A 145 23.36 -13.13 -9.61
C GLY A 145 23.25 -11.86 -8.77
N SER A 146 22.91 -10.71 -9.37
CA SER A 146 22.74 -9.40 -8.69
C SER A 146 21.39 -9.26 -7.97
N GLN A 147 20.84 -10.35 -7.42
CA GLN A 147 19.51 -10.37 -6.80
C GLN A 147 19.39 -9.38 -5.63
N GLN A 148 20.39 -9.33 -4.75
CA GLN A 148 20.41 -8.42 -3.61
C GLN A 148 20.41 -6.95 -4.03
N GLN A 149 21.09 -6.64 -5.13
CA GLN A 149 21.18 -5.27 -5.64
C GLN A 149 19.86 -4.82 -6.27
N ILE A 150 19.14 -5.71 -6.98
CA ILE A 150 17.78 -5.47 -7.46
C ILE A 150 16.85 -5.15 -6.29
N LEU A 151 16.82 -6.00 -5.26
CA LEU A 151 15.96 -5.83 -4.09
C LEU A 151 16.20 -4.45 -3.45
N LYS A 152 17.47 -4.11 -3.25
CA LYS A 152 17.90 -2.82 -2.68
C LYS A 152 17.48 -1.63 -3.53
N ILE A 153 17.78 -1.64 -4.84
CA ILE A 153 17.44 -0.54 -5.74
C ILE A 153 15.92 -0.34 -5.78
N TYR A 154 15.17 -1.44 -5.88
CA TYR A 154 13.72 -1.40 -5.96
C TYR A 154 13.13 -0.81 -4.67
N ARG A 155 13.53 -1.34 -3.50
CA ARG A 155 13.12 -0.85 -2.19
C ARG A 155 13.45 0.63 -1.99
N ASP A 156 14.71 1.02 -2.20
CA ASP A 156 15.20 2.37 -1.95
C ASP A 156 14.52 3.42 -2.87
N THR A 157 13.99 2.99 -4.01
CA THR A 157 13.27 3.86 -4.95
C THR A 157 11.76 3.90 -4.66
N ARG A 158 11.13 2.73 -4.48
CA ARG A 158 9.66 2.60 -4.41
C ARG A 158 9.11 2.85 -3.02
N SER A 159 9.81 2.43 -1.96
CA SER A 159 9.33 2.59 -0.58
C SER A 159 9.13 4.06 -0.20
N PRO A 160 10.08 4.99 -0.45
CA PRO A 160 9.86 6.40 -0.13
C PRO A 160 8.72 7.03 -0.94
N VAL A 161 8.53 6.61 -2.19
CA VAL A 161 7.46 7.10 -3.06
C VAL A 161 6.09 6.65 -2.56
N LEU A 162 5.99 5.42 -2.07
CA LEU A 162 4.78 4.88 -1.47
C LEU A 162 4.45 5.58 -0.14
N GLU A 163 5.45 5.77 0.72
CA GLU A 163 5.31 6.51 1.97
C GLU A 163 4.87 7.96 1.74
N GLU A 164 5.46 8.64 0.77
CA GLU A 164 5.09 10.02 0.42
C GLU A 164 3.67 10.10 -0.14
N SER A 165 3.22 9.08 -0.89
CA SER A 165 1.83 8.99 -1.37
C SER A 165 0.84 8.88 -0.20
N LEU A 166 1.17 8.06 0.81
CA LEU A 166 0.36 7.94 2.03
C LEU A 166 0.39 9.23 2.87
N ARG A 167 1.55 9.88 2.96
CA ARG A 167 1.70 11.17 3.66
C ARG A 167 0.85 12.25 3.01
N LYS A 168 0.87 12.36 1.67
CA LYS A 168 0.02 13.28 0.90
C LYS A 168 -1.47 13.00 1.11
N LEU A 169 -1.84 11.72 1.26
CA LEU A 169 -3.22 11.34 1.56
C LEU A 169 -3.66 11.81 2.97
N GLY A 170 -2.73 12.05 3.88
CA GLY A 170 -2.99 12.49 5.26
C GLY A 170 -2.69 11.42 6.31
N VAL A 171 -1.99 10.34 5.95
CA VAL A 171 -1.54 9.33 6.90
C VAL A 171 -0.39 9.88 7.73
N GLU A 172 -0.63 10.02 9.03
CA GLU A 172 0.33 10.52 10.00
C GLU A 172 0.71 9.41 10.98
N LYS A 173 1.99 9.40 11.37
CA LYS A 173 2.44 8.56 12.48
C LYS A 173 2.09 9.25 13.80
N LEU A 174 1.15 8.68 14.54
CA LEU A 174 0.74 9.19 15.85
C LEU A 174 1.10 8.19 16.94
N SER A 175 1.66 8.68 18.04
CA SER A 175 1.93 7.86 19.22
C SER A 175 0.69 7.75 20.11
N LYS A 176 0.72 6.80 21.05
CA LYS A 176 -0.30 6.69 22.10
C LYS A 176 -0.49 8.00 22.86
N ASP A 177 0.61 8.68 23.18
CA ASP A 177 0.56 9.92 23.96
C ASP A 177 -0.03 11.07 23.15
N ASP A 178 0.19 11.10 21.83
CA ASP A 178 -0.39 12.12 20.95
C ASP A 178 -1.91 11.92 20.83
N VAL A 179 -2.36 10.68 20.68
CA VAL A 179 -3.78 10.30 20.69
C VAL A 179 -4.46 10.67 22.02
N GLN A 180 -3.81 10.41 23.15
CA GLN A 180 -4.37 10.70 24.47
C GLN A 180 -4.50 12.20 24.77
N ARG A 181 -3.60 13.01 24.21
CA ARG A 181 -3.62 14.48 24.38
C ARG A 181 -4.61 15.18 23.44
N MET A 182 -5.17 14.47 22.46
CA MET A 182 -6.05 15.03 21.44
C MET A 182 -7.48 15.20 21.94
N GLN A 183 -8.15 16.27 21.49
CA GLN A 183 -9.59 16.46 21.73
C GLN A 183 -10.40 15.40 20.99
N TRP A 184 -11.54 15.01 21.57
CA TRP A 184 -12.34 13.90 21.07
C TRP A 184 -12.85 14.13 19.65
N GLU A 185 -13.37 15.31 19.35
CA GLU A 185 -13.97 15.65 18.05
C GLU A 185 -12.93 15.58 16.92
N VAL A 186 -11.69 15.98 17.22
CA VAL A 186 -10.56 15.88 16.28
C VAL A 186 -10.13 14.44 16.09
N LEU A 187 -10.13 13.66 17.17
CA LEU A 187 -9.75 12.25 17.15
C LEU A 187 -10.75 11.41 16.37
N GLU A 188 -12.05 11.61 16.60
CA GLU A 188 -13.14 10.96 15.88
C GLU A 188 -13.05 11.22 14.37
N ALA A 189 -12.87 12.49 13.97
CA ALA A 189 -12.65 12.84 12.56
C ALA A 189 -11.40 12.16 11.97
N LYS A 190 -10.30 12.06 12.74
CA LYS A 190 -9.08 11.35 12.31
C LYS A 190 -9.28 9.85 12.20
N ILE A 191 -10.09 9.23 13.05
CA ILE A 191 -10.44 7.81 12.94
C ILE A 191 -11.25 7.56 11.67
N GLY A 192 -12.26 8.39 11.39
CA GLY A 192 -13.02 8.33 10.14
C GLY A 192 -12.13 8.43 8.90
N ASN A 193 -11.21 9.40 8.89
CA ASN A 193 -10.21 9.54 7.82
C ASN A 193 -9.30 8.32 7.71
N TRP A 194 -8.84 7.77 8.84
CA TRP A 194 -8.01 6.57 8.84
C TRP A 194 -8.71 5.36 8.22
N ILE A 195 -10.01 5.18 8.48
CA ILE A 195 -10.82 4.12 7.85
C ILE A 195 -10.80 4.27 6.32
N HIS A 196 -11.00 5.48 5.81
CA HIS A 196 -10.92 5.76 4.37
C HIS A 196 -9.51 5.54 3.81
N PHE A 197 -8.48 6.00 4.53
CA PHE A 197 -7.09 5.84 4.10
C PHE A 197 -6.66 4.38 4.10
N MET A 198 -7.13 3.57 5.04
CA MET A 198 -6.86 2.13 5.08
C MET A 198 -7.47 1.42 3.86
N ARG A 199 -8.71 1.75 3.47
CA ARG A 199 -9.32 1.25 2.22
C ARG A 199 -8.47 1.60 1.00
N ILE A 200 -8.08 2.87 0.86
CA ILE A 200 -7.27 3.36 -0.26
C ILE A 200 -5.90 2.66 -0.29
N ALA A 201 -5.23 2.57 0.86
CA ALA A 201 -3.91 1.96 0.97
C ALA A 201 -3.93 0.51 0.51
N VAL A 202 -4.85 -0.31 1.02
CA VAL A 202 -4.92 -1.74 0.69
C VAL A 202 -5.43 -1.95 -0.74
N LYS A 203 -6.60 -1.39 -1.09
CA LYS A 203 -7.27 -1.70 -2.36
C LYS A 203 -6.65 -1.00 -3.57
N LEU A 204 -5.89 0.08 -3.38
CA LEU A 204 -5.30 0.84 -4.49
C LEU A 204 -3.78 0.81 -4.47
N LEU A 205 -3.14 1.31 -3.40
CA LEU A 205 -1.69 1.50 -3.39
C LEU A 205 -0.93 0.17 -3.30
N PHE A 206 -1.26 -0.68 -2.33
CA PHE A 206 -0.61 -1.99 -2.17
C PHE A 206 -0.98 -2.96 -3.29
N ALA A 207 -2.25 -2.98 -3.71
CA ALA A 207 -2.66 -3.75 -4.89
C ALA A 207 -1.95 -3.28 -6.18
N GLY A 208 -1.79 -1.97 -6.36
CA GLY A 208 -1.05 -1.39 -7.48
C GLY A 208 0.44 -1.74 -7.44
N GLU A 209 1.07 -1.64 -6.27
CA GLU A 209 2.49 -2.01 -6.09
C GLU A 209 2.71 -3.50 -6.33
N ARG A 210 1.80 -4.34 -5.84
CA ARG A 210 1.82 -5.78 -6.10
C ARG A 210 1.82 -6.08 -7.59
N ARG A 211 0.92 -5.42 -8.34
CA ARG A 211 0.82 -5.54 -9.79
C ARG A 211 2.08 -5.07 -10.53
N VAL A 212 2.79 -4.07 -10.01
CA VAL A 212 4.08 -3.64 -10.57
C VAL A 212 5.14 -4.70 -10.32
N CYS A 213 5.24 -5.23 -9.10
CA CYS A 213 6.15 -6.33 -8.77
C CYS A 213 5.88 -7.58 -9.61
N ASP A 214 4.61 -7.95 -9.80
CA ASP A 214 4.21 -9.12 -10.60
C ASP A 214 4.69 -9.00 -12.06
N GLN A 215 4.62 -7.80 -12.65
CA GLN A 215 5.06 -7.56 -14.02
C GLN A 215 6.57 -7.46 -14.18
N ILE A 216 7.28 -6.83 -13.23
CA ILE A 216 8.74 -6.67 -13.33
C ILE A 216 9.45 -7.99 -13.01
N PHE A 217 8.95 -8.78 -12.06
CA PHE A 217 9.60 -10.00 -11.59
C PHE A 217 8.84 -11.27 -11.99
N GLU A 218 8.19 -11.25 -13.15
CA GLU A 218 7.55 -12.41 -13.73
C GLU A 218 8.54 -13.59 -13.77
N ASN A 219 8.11 -14.77 -13.30
CA ASN A 219 8.90 -16.00 -13.13
C ASN A 219 9.87 -16.05 -11.92
N TYR A 220 9.98 -15.01 -11.10
CA TYR A 220 10.85 -14.99 -9.91
C TYR A 220 10.07 -14.73 -8.62
N ASP A 221 9.21 -15.68 -8.23
CA ASP A 221 8.31 -15.57 -7.07
C ASP A 221 9.00 -15.09 -5.78
N SER A 222 10.18 -15.65 -5.46
CA SER A 222 10.89 -15.28 -4.24
C SER A 222 11.39 -13.84 -4.24
N ILE A 223 11.82 -13.31 -5.39
CA ILE A 223 12.31 -11.92 -5.51
C ILE A 223 11.12 -10.97 -5.50
N ARG A 224 10.06 -11.32 -6.24
CA ARG A 224 8.82 -10.57 -6.30
C ARG A 224 8.21 -10.35 -4.92
N ASP A 225 8.01 -11.42 -4.16
CA ASP A 225 7.36 -11.35 -2.85
C ASP A 225 8.26 -10.63 -1.82
N GLN A 226 9.59 -10.78 -1.93
CA GLN A 226 10.55 -10.07 -1.08
C GLN A 226 10.60 -8.56 -1.39
N CYS A 227 10.68 -8.17 -2.67
CA CYS A 227 10.61 -6.78 -3.12
C CYS A 227 9.34 -6.10 -2.59
N PHE A 228 8.19 -6.76 -2.78
CA PHE A 228 6.90 -6.24 -2.34
C PHE A 228 6.85 -6.06 -0.82
N ALA A 229 7.30 -7.06 -0.05
CA ALA A 229 7.34 -6.99 1.41
C ALA A 229 8.25 -5.83 1.89
N GLU A 230 9.46 -5.71 1.35
CA GLU A 230 10.40 -4.66 1.75
C GLU A 230 9.91 -3.25 1.40
N VAL A 231 9.24 -3.07 0.26
CA VAL A 231 8.69 -1.77 -0.15
C VAL A 231 7.54 -1.33 0.74
N THR A 232 6.66 -2.27 1.12
CA THR A 232 5.42 -1.97 1.83
C THR A 232 5.56 -1.96 3.35
N ALA A 233 6.59 -2.60 3.92
CA ALA A 233 6.75 -2.79 5.36
C ALA A 233 6.65 -1.48 6.17
N SER A 234 7.36 -0.43 5.75
CA SER A 234 7.35 0.87 6.45
C SER A 234 5.98 1.55 6.38
N SER A 235 5.37 1.56 5.19
CA SER A 235 4.05 2.13 4.92
C SER A 235 2.95 1.44 5.73
N VAL A 236 2.97 0.11 5.76
CA VAL A 236 2.06 -0.69 6.59
C VAL A 236 2.29 -0.41 8.07
N SER A 237 3.55 -0.36 8.53
CA SER A 237 3.87 -0.07 9.92
C SER A 237 3.30 1.28 10.38
N VAL A 238 3.40 2.33 9.54
CA VAL A 238 2.81 3.64 9.85
C VAL A 238 1.29 3.56 9.92
N LEU A 239 0.62 2.94 8.94
CA LEU A 239 -0.84 2.80 8.93
C LEU A 239 -1.36 2.05 10.17
N LEU A 240 -0.73 0.93 10.52
CA LEU A 240 -1.13 0.13 11.68
C LEU A 240 -0.79 0.82 13.00
N SER A 241 0.27 1.64 13.06
CA SER A 241 0.68 2.34 14.29
C SER A 241 -0.40 3.27 14.82
N PHE A 242 -1.18 3.91 13.94
CA PHE A 242 -2.31 4.74 14.34
C PHE A 242 -3.39 3.90 15.03
N GLY A 243 -3.80 2.79 14.41
CA GLY A 243 -4.77 1.87 15.00
C GLY A 243 -4.31 1.32 16.35
N ASP A 244 -3.02 0.99 16.46
CA ASP A 244 -2.41 0.54 17.69
C ASP A 244 -2.40 1.62 18.79
N ALA A 245 -2.18 2.88 18.43
CA ALA A 245 -2.22 4.00 19.37
C ALA A 245 -3.64 4.20 19.92
N ILE A 246 -4.66 4.08 19.07
CA ILE A 246 -6.08 4.16 19.47
C ILE A 246 -6.45 3.00 20.39
N ALA A 247 -6.15 1.76 19.99
CA ALA A 247 -6.48 0.55 20.77
C ALA A 247 -5.80 0.53 22.15
N LYS A 248 -4.62 1.16 22.28
CA LYS A 248 -3.90 1.27 23.57
C LYS A 248 -4.21 2.56 24.34
N SER A 249 -5.04 3.44 23.80
CA SER A 249 -5.41 4.71 24.45
C SER A 249 -6.34 4.47 25.64
N LYS A 250 -6.71 5.54 26.37
CA LYS A 250 -7.65 5.41 27.48
C LYS A 250 -9.02 4.98 26.94
N ARG A 251 -9.49 3.82 27.41
CA ARG A 251 -10.82 3.26 27.14
C ARG A 251 -11.90 4.18 27.72
N SER A 252 -12.97 4.38 26.95
CA SER A 252 -14.22 4.97 27.45
C SER A 252 -15.38 4.52 26.56
N PRO A 253 -16.62 4.45 27.11
CA PRO A 253 -17.78 3.99 26.36
C PRO A 253 -18.02 4.77 25.06
N GLU A 254 -17.81 6.09 25.08
CA GLU A 254 -18.03 6.97 23.92
C GLU A 254 -17.13 6.59 22.73
N LYS A 255 -15.96 6.01 23.00
CA LYS A 255 -15.00 5.60 21.97
C LYS A 255 -15.32 4.26 21.34
N LEU A 256 -16.25 3.50 21.90
CA LEU A 256 -16.48 2.12 21.50
C LEU A 256 -16.94 2.01 20.04
N PHE A 257 -17.84 2.89 19.61
CA PHE A 257 -18.42 2.84 18.26
C PHE A 257 -17.35 3.05 17.18
N VAL A 258 -16.55 4.11 17.30
CA VAL A 258 -15.44 4.35 16.34
C VAL A 258 -14.37 3.25 16.39
N LEU A 259 -14.15 2.63 17.56
CA LEU A 259 -13.23 1.50 17.70
C LEU A 259 -13.77 0.26 16.98
N LEU A 260 -15.09 0.04 17.03
CA LEU A 260 -15.77 -1.01 16.26
C LEU A 260 -15.69 -0.71 14.77
N ASP A 261 -15.90 0.53 14.32
CA ASP A 261 -15.72 0.90 12.90
C ASP A 261 -14.30 0.57 12.40
N MET A 262 -13.28 0.81 13.23
CA MET A 262 -11.89 0.42 12.94
C MET A 262 -11.73 -1.11 12.86
N TYR A 263 -12.38 -1.86 13.74
CA TYR A 263 -12.37 -3.32 13.68
C TYR A 263 -13.07 -3.83 12.42
N GLU A 264 -14.19 -3.22 12.04
CA GLU A 264 -14.95 -3.58 10.85
C GLU A 264 -14.14 -3.38 9.58
N ILE A 265 -13.43 -2.25 9.43
CA ILE A 265 -12.59 -2.05 8.25
C ILE A 265 -11.44 -3.05 8.17
N MET A 266 -10.82 -3.38 9.30
CA MET A 266 -9.76 -4.39 9.33
C MET A 266 -10.29 -5.77 8.95
N ARG A 267 -11.53 -6.10 9.35
CA ARG A 267 -12.21 -7.35 8.99
C ARG A 267 -12.62 -7.35 7.51
N GLU A 268 -13.13 -6.23 7.01
CA GLU A 268 -13.49 -6.03 5.60
C GLU A 268 -12.29 -6.29 4.70
N LEU A 269 -11.13 -5.71 5.02
CA LEU A 269 -9.91 -5.79 4.22
C LEU A 269 -9.09 -7.07 4.41
N HIS A 270 -9.51 -7.96 5.31
CA HIS A 270 -8.73 -9.14 5.65
C HIS A 270 -8.45 -10.03 4.44
N ALA A 271 -9.47 -10.27 3.61
CA ALA A 271 -9.33 -11.09 2.42
C ALA A 271 -8.36 -10.44 1.41
N GLU A 272 -8.49 -9.13 1.17
CA GLU A 272 -7.59 -8.40 0.29
C GLU A 272 -6.15 -8.43 0.79
N ILE A 273 -5.93 -8.24 2.08
CA ILE A 273 -4.59 -8.36 2.69
C ILE A 273 -4.01 -9.74 2.44
N GLU A 274 -4.76 -10.83 2.68
CA GLU A 274 -4.27 -12.18 2.40
C GLU A 274 -3.95 -12.41 0.91
N THR A 275 -4.73 -11.83 0.01
CA THR A 275 -4.50 -11.96 -1.45
C THR A 275 -3.34 -11.11 -1.97
N ILE A 276 -3.07 -9.95 -1.38
CA ILE A 276 -2.03 -9.03 -1.83
C ILE A 276 -0.68 -9.42 -1.23
N PHE A 277 -0.66 -9.80 0.04
CA PHE A 277 0.53 -10.12 0.83
C PHE A 277 0.84 -11.63 0.80
N ILE A 278 1.14 -12.13 -0.39
CA ILE A 278 1.48 -13.55 -0.62
C ILE A 278 2.96 -13.83 -0.27
N GLY A 279 3.22 -15.06 0.15
CA GLY A 279 4.58 -15.57 0.35
C GLY A 279 5.10 -15.37 1.77
N LYS A 280 6.20 -16.07 2.09
CA LYS A 280 6.79 -16.05 3.45
C LYS A 280 7.34 -14.69 3.85
N ALA A 281 7.82 -13.90 2.88
CA ALA A 281 8.35 -12.56 3.10
C ALA A 281 7.28 -11.59 3.64
N CYS A 282 6.01 -11.85 3.33
CA CYS A 282 4.89 -11.01 3.74
C CYS A 282 4.23 -11.43 5.06
N THR A 283 4.67 -12.53 5.69
CA THR A 283 4.03 -13.09 6.89
C THR A 283 3.94 -12.07 8.03
N GLU A 284 5.02 -11.33 8.31
CA GLU A 284 5.07 -10.34 9.39
C GLU A 284 4.01 -9.23 9.22
N VAL A 285 3.80 -8.78 7.97
CA VAL A 285 2.77 -7.78 7.66
C VAL A 285 1.37 -8.33 7.96
N LYS A 286 1.09 -9.56 7.54
CA LYS A 286 -0.21 -10.21 7.77
C LYS A 286 -0.47 -10.45 9.26
N GLU A 287 0.53 -10.93 9.98
CA GLU A 287 0.48 -11.13 11.42
C GLU A 287 0.28 -9.80 12.17
N SER A 288 0.92 -8.72 11.71
CA SER A 288 0.75 -7.38 12.29
C SER A 288 -0.67 -6.85 12.08
N ALA A 289 -1.23 -6.99 10.87
CA ALA A 289 -2.61 -6.59 10.57
C ALA A 289 -3.64 -7.40 11.38
N LEU A 290 -3.44 -8.72 11.48
CA LEU A 290 -4.26 -9.59 12.31
C LEU A 290 -4.11 -9.25 13.80
N GLY A 291 -2.89 -8.94 14.24
CA GLY A 291 -2.57 -8.51 15.60
C GLY A 291 -3.32 -7.23 15.99
N LEU A 292 -3.35 -6.22 15.11
CA LEU A 292 -4.16 -5.02 15.31
C LEU A 292 -5.65 -5.37 15.39
N THR A 293 -6.16 -6.19 14.47
CA THR A 293 -7.57 -6.61 14.45
C THR A 293 -7.99 -7.27 15.76
N LYS A 294 -7.17 -8.20 16.29
CA LYS A 294 -7.41 -8.86 17.58
C LYS A 294 -7.38 -7.87 18.73
N ARG A 295 -6.43 -6.93 18.71
CA ARG A 295 -6.29 -5.90 19.74
C ARG A 295 -7.49 -4.97 19.78
N LEU A 296 -7.97 -4.50 18.62
CA LEU A 296 -9.19 -3.69 18.53
C LEU A 296 -10.39 -4.42 19.12
N ALA A 297 -10.59 -5.70 18.76
CA ALA A 297 -11.67 -6.51 19.30
C ALA A 297 -11.56 -6.71 20.82
N GLN A 298 -10.36 -7.00 21.32
CA GLN A 298 -10.11 -7.14 22.75
C GLN A 298 -10.40 -5.83 23.50
N THR A 299 -9.90 -4.70 23.00
CA THR A 299 -10.15 -3.38 23.61
C THR A 299 -11.65 -3.05 23.61
N ALA A 300 -12.40 -3.45 22.57
CA ALA A 300 -13.85 -3.28 22.53
C ALA A 300 -14.56 -4.12 23.62
N GLN A 301 -14.21 -5.41 23.75
CA GLN A 301 -14.72 -6.30 24.81
C GLN A 301 -14.43 -5.77 26.21
N GLU A 302 -13.21 -5.32 26.42
CA GLU A 302 -12.75 -4.67 27.64
C GLU A 302 -13.51 -3.37 27.93
N THR A 303 -13.89 -2.60 26.91
CA THR A 303 -14.68 -1.36 27.07
C THR A 303 -16.13 -1.66 27.42
N PHE A 304 -16.71 -2.77 26.94
CA PHE A 304 -18.02 -3.22 27.42
C PHE A 304 -18.01 -3.56 28.92
N GLY A 305 -16.98 -4.25 29.39
CA GLY A 305 -16.82 -4.54 30.81
C GLY A 305 -16.66 -3.28 31.66
N ASP A 306 -15.85 -2.32 31.20
CA ASP A 306 -15.70 -1.02 31.87
C ASP A 306 -17.04 -0.25 31.93
N PHE A 307 -17.86 -0.34 30.87
CA PHE A 307 -19.18 0.31 30.84
C PHE A 307 -20.14 -0.34 31.84
N GLU A 308 -20.22 -1.67 31.87
CA GLU A 308 -21.03 -2.41 32.85
C GLU A 308 -20.64 -2.06 34.29
N GLU A 309 -19.34 -2.09 34.58
CA GLU A 309 -18.80 -1.73 35.89
C GLU A 309 -19.11 -0.27 36.26
N ALA A 310 -19.02 0.66 35.29
CA ALA A 310 -19.33 2.07 35.51
C ALA A 310 -20.82 2.31 35.81
N VAL A 311 -21.72 1.53 35.18
CA VAL A 311 -23.16 1.60 35.43
C VAL A 311 -23.52 0.95 36.78
N GLU A 312 -22.93 -0.20 37.11
CA GLU A 312 -23.18 -0.89 38.39
C GLU A 312 -22.71 -0.06 39.59
N LYS A 313 -21.54 0.58 39.46
CA LYS A 313 -20.93 1.41 40.50
C LYS A 313 -21.42 2.85 40.49
N ASP A 314 -22.38 3.21 39.64
CA ASP A 314 -22.90 4.57 39.60
C ASP A 314 -23.55 4.93 40.94
N ALA A 315 -22.78 5.65 41.74
CA ALA A 315 -23.16 6.10 43.06
C ALA A 315 -23.72 7.53 43.02
N THR A 316 -24.13 8.04 41.84
CA THR A 316 -24.70 9.38 41.74
C THR A 316 -25.91 9.48 42.66
N LYS A 317 -25.75 10.27 43.73
CA LYS A 317 -26.76 10.58 44.74
C LYS A 317 -27.85 11.53 44.22
N THR A 318 -28.05 11.59 42.91
CA THR A 318 -29.03 12.47 42.27
C THR A 318 -30.40 11.81 42.39
N ALA A 319 -30.93 11.77 43.61
CA ALA A 319 -32.27 11.29 43.85
C ALA A 319 -33.25 12.19 43.09
N VAL A 320 -33.97 11.62 42.12
CA VAL A 320 -35.00 12.34 41.40
C VAL A 320 -36.21 12.46 42.33
N LEU A 321 -36.35 13.61 42.99
CA LEU A 321 -37.33 13.84 44.07
C LEU A 321 -38.79 13.71 43.64
N ASP A 322 -39.07 13.82 42.33
CA ASP A 322 -40.41 13.70 41.76
C ASP A 322 -40.77 12.27 41.31
N GLY A 323 -39.87 11.30 41.49
CA GLY A 323 -40.09 9.89 41.11
C GLY A 323 -40.02 9.62 39.60
N THR A 324 -39.54 10.57 38.78
CA THR A 324 -39.35 10.38 37.34
C THR A 324 -38.11 9.53 37.01
N VAL A 325 -38.00 9.10 35.75
CA VAL A 325 -36.92 8.20 35.28
C VAL A 325 -35.55 8.86 35.46
N HIS A 326 -34.60 8.13 36.07
CA HIS A 326 -33.25 8.64 36.28
C HIS A 326 -32.51 8.86 34.94
N PRO A 327 -31.76 9.97 34.77
CA PRO A 327 -31.01 10.24 33.53
C PRO A 327 -30.07 9.11 33.10
N LEU A 328 -29.50 8.37 34.06
CA LEU A 328 -28.67 7.19 33.78
C LEU A 328 -29.44 6.12 32.99
N THR A 329 -30.71 5.85 33.34
CA THR A 329 -31.53 4.86 32.63
C THR A 329 -31.70 5.27 31.17
N SER A 330 -32.00 6.54 30.90
CA SER A 330 -32.11 7.06 29.54
C SER A 330 -30.77 6.97 28.79
N TYR A 331 -29.66 7.30 29.44
CA TYR A 331 -28.32 7.19 28.86
C TYR A 331 -27.97 5.74 28.49
N VAL A 332 -28.17 4.79 29.40
CA VAL A 332 -27.87 3.36 29.17
C VAL A 332 -28.73 2.80 28.04
N ILE A 333 -30.04 3.09 28.03
CA ILE A 333 -30.93 2.62 26.97
C ILE A 333 -30.54 3.21 25.61
N ASN A 334 -30.16 4.50 25.55
CA ASN A 334 -29.66 5.11 24.32
C ASN A 334 -28.35 4.47 23.87
N TYR A 335 -27.42 4.23 24.79
CA TYR A 335 -26.15 3.56 24.49
C TYR A 335 -26.37 2.16 23.93
N VAL A 336 -27.24 1.37 24.57
CA VAL A 336 -27.62 0.04 24.09
C VAL A 336 -28.30 0.12 22.72
N LYS A 337 -29.18 1.10 22.50
CA LYS A 337 -29.80 1.30 21.19
C LYS A 337 -28.76 1.51 20.09
N PHE A 338 -27.73 2.32 20.32
CA PHE A 338 -26.63 2.51 19.36
C PHE A 338 -25.82 1.23 19.10
N LEU A 339 -25.79 0.27 20.02
CA LEU A 339 -25.14 -1.04 19.78
C LEU A 339 -25.97 -1.99 18.90
N PHE A 340 -27.27 -1.74 18.78
CA PHE A 340 -28.18 -2.52 17.93
C PHE A 340 -28.32 -1.95 16.51
N GLU A 341 -27.83 -0.74 16.28
CA GLU A 341 -27.78 -0.09 14.96
C GLU A 341 -26.55 -0.57 14.17
#